data_AF-A0A4R5IXQ1-F1
#
_entry.id   AF-A0A4R5IXQ1-F1
#
_cell.length_a   1.000
_cell.length_b   1.000
_cell.length_c   1.000
_cell.angle_alpha   90.00
_cell.angle_beta   90.00
_cell.angle_gamma   90.00
#
_symmetry.space_group_name_H-M   'P 1'
#
loop_
_entity.id
_entity.type
_entity.pdbx_description
1 polymer ?
#
loop_
_entity_poly.entity_id
_entity_poly.type
_entity_poly.pdbx_seq_one_letter_code
_entity_poly.pdbx_strand_id
1 'polypeptide(L)'
;MSTHTELKRVVDGKAYNTATAALIHEKELSPNDTYGPGYEHCLQLYRTRLGKFFLVERNEPYWNAVSGESDLRDHLFPMNQDQATKWMEEHCNDKIESYIDVPEAGDPSTTLTLRMDKTLKILLNAAAIKEGISMNVWCVRVLAQAVAQDE
;
A
#
# COMPACT_ATOMS: atom_id res chain seq x y z
N MET A 1 -18.93 18.10 -0.81
CA MET A 1 -18.26 17.11 0.07
C MET A 1 -19.06 15.83 -0.06
N SER A 2 -18.67 14.95 -0.99
CA SER A 2 -19.34 13.66 -1.20
C SER A 2 -19.07 12.78 0.03
N THR A 3 -20.09 12.61 0.86
CA THR A 3 -20.02 11.77 2.08
C THR A 3 -20.15 10.31 1.66
N HIS A 4 -19.06 9.73 1.16
CA HIS A 4 -19.04 8.29 0.89
C HIS A 4 -19.13 7.51 2.20
N THR A 5 -20.01 6.51 2.25
CA THR A 5 -20.18 5.62 3.40
C THR A 5 -18.87 4.89 3.72
N GLU A 6 -18.52 4.83 5.00
CA GLU A 6 -17.33 4.10 5.45
C GLU A 6 -17.42 2.62 5.05
N LEU A 7 -16.42 2.15 4.30
CA LEU A 7 -16.28 0.75 3.90
C LEU A 7 -15.21 0.07 4.74
N LYS A 8 -15.59 -1.06 5.35
CA LYS A 8 -14.70 -1.96 6.09
C LYS A 8 -14.90 -3.41 5.62
N ARG A 9 -13.81 -4.07 5.22
CA ARG A 9 -13.81 -5.50 4.87
C ARG A 9 -12.57 -6.20 5.42
N VAL A 10 -12.72 -7.50 5.66
CA VAL A 10 -11.60 -8.40 5.95
C VAL A 10 -11.36 -9.24 4.70
N VAL A 11 -10.14 -9.18 4.15
CA VAL A 11 -9.72 -9.97 3.00
C VAL A 11 -8.42 -10.69 3.36
N ASP A 12 -8.39 -12.01 3.21
CA ASP A 12 -7.26 -12.88 3.60
C ASP A 12 -6.76 -12.65 5.04
N GLY A 13 -7.70 -12.50 5.97
CA GLY A 13 -7.41 -12.27 7.39
C GLY A 13 -6.85 -10.87 7.70
N LYS A 14 -6.79 -9.96 6.72
CA LYS A 14 -6.35 -8.57 6.89
C LYS A 14 -7.55 -7.64 6.82
N ALA A 15 -7.67 -6.75 7.81
CA ALA A 15 -8.73 -5.74 7.83
C ALA A 15 -8.33 -4.51 7.03
N TYR A 16 -9.20 -4.09 6.12
CA TYR A 16 -9.11 -2.86 5.35
C TYR A 16 -10.28 -1.97 5.74
N ASN A 17 -10.00 -0.71 6.05
CA ASN A 17 -11.00 0.24 6.53
C ASN A 17 -10.70 1.63 5.99
N THR A 18 -11.61 2.14 5.16
CA THR A 18 -11.55 3.48 4.57
C THR A 18 -11.57 4.60 5.62
N ALA A 19 -12.24 4.42 6.76
CA ALA A 19 -12.30 5.42 7.84
C ALA A 19 -10.93 5.67 8.51
N THR A 20 -10.05 4.67 8.50
CA THR A 20 -8.72 4.75 9.12
C THR A 20 -7.58 4.85 8.11
N ALA A 21 -7.90 4.74 6.83
CA ALA A 21 -6.93 4.78 5.75
C ALA A 21 -6.86 6.18 5.13
N ALA A 22 -5.70 6.55 4.61
CA ALA A 22 -5.54 7.80 3.88
C ALA A 22 -5.96 7.60 2.42
N LEU A 23 -6.88 8.43 1.93
CA LEU A 23 -7.21 8.53 0.51
C LEU A 23 -6.04 9.21 -0.22
N ILE A 24 -5.48 8.53 -1.23
CA ILE A 24 -4.35 9.04 -2.03
C ILE A 24 -4.87 9.72 -3.29
N HIS A 25 -5.76 9.02 -3.99
CA HIS A 25 -6.28 9.44 -5.28
C HIS A 25 -7.68 8.91 -5.50
N GLU A 26 -8.47 9.67 -6.24
CA GLU A 26 -9.81 9.30 -6.69
C GLU A 26 -9.88 9.53 -8.20
N LYS A 27 -10.35 8.52 -8.92
CA LYS A 27 -10.57 8.57 -10.36
C LYS A 27 -12.05 8.37 -10.63
N GLU A 28 -12.69 9.36 -11.21
CA GLU A 28 -14.07 9.24 -11.69
C GLU A 28 -14.13 8.32 -12.92
N LEU A 29 -15.06 7.37 -12.93
CA LEU A 29 -15.27 6.44 -14.05
C LEU A 29 -16.48 6.83 -14.90
N SER A 30 -17.50 7.43 -14.30
CA SER A 30 -18.67 7.95 -15.01
C SER A 30 -18.98 9.36 -14.51
N PRO A 31 -18.86 10.40 -15.37
CA PRO A 31 -19.20 11.78 -15.01
C PRO A 31 -20.70 12.03 -14.91
N ASN A 32 -21.52 11.05 -15.30
CA ASN A 32 -22.97 11.17 -15.19
C ASN A 32 -23.43 10.56 -13.87
N ASP A 33 -24.05 11.40 -13.04
CA ASP A 33 -24.96 11.12 -11.92
C ASP A 33 -26.17 10.28 -12.39
N THR A 34 -25.91 9.12 -12.99
CA THR A 34 -26.94 8.24 -13.55
C THR A 34 -27.97 7.84 -12.49
N TYR A 35 -27.56 7.91 -11.21
CA TYR A 35 -28.37 7.61 -10.03
C TYR A 35 -28.58 8.82 -9.09
N GLY A 36 -28.22 10.03 -9.54
CA GLY A 36 -28.35 11.28 -8.78
C GLY A 36 -27.11 11.68 -7.97
N PRO A 37 -27.10 12.92 -7.45
CA PRO A 37 -25.93 13.52 -6.81
C PRO A 37 -25.45 12.71 -5.60
N GLY A 38 -24.16 12.35 -5.60
CA GLY A 38 -23.50 11.58 -4.55
C GLY A 38 -23.37 10.08 -4.83
N TYR A 39 -23.84 9.61 -5.99
CA TYR A 39 -23.68 8.23 -6.45
C TYR A 39 -22.70 8.10 -7.63
N GLU A 40 -21.69 8.96 -7.65
CA GLU A 40 -20.62 8.97 -8.66
C GLU A 40 -19.89 7.62 -8.65
N HIS A 41 -19.78 7.00 -9.81
CA HIS A 41 -19.00 5.76 -9.98
C HIS A 41 -17.52 6.15 -10.06
N CYS A 42 -16.76 5.78 -9.04
CA CYS A 42 -15.35 6.18 -8.92
C CYS A 42 -14.46 5.07 -8.34
N LEU A 43 -13.17 5.17 -8.61
CA LEU A 43 -12.11 4.33 -8.05
C LEU A 43 -11.25 5.16 -7.10
N GLN A 44 -11.18 4.72 -5.85
CA GLN A 44 -10.45 5.39 -4.78
C GLN A 44 -9.28 4.53 -4.32
N LEU A 45 -8.05 5.06 -4.39
CA LEU A 45 -6.86 4.42 -3.87
C LEU A 45 -6.60 4.85 -2.43
N TYR A 46 -6.50 3.87 -1.52
CA TYR A 46 -6.24 4.10 -0.11
C TYR A 46 -4.93 3.46 0.36
N ARG A 47 -4.32 4.07 1.37
CA ARG A 47 -3.18 3.52 2.13
C ARG A 47 -3.55 3.37 3.60
N THR A 48 -3.41 2.15 4.11
CA THR A 48 -3.55 1.86 5.54
C THR A 48 -2.38 2.46 6.32
N ARG A 49 -2.55 2.66 7.63
CA ARG A 49 -1.48 3.09 8.55
C ARG A 49 -0.24 2.18 8.52
N LEU A 50 -0.42 0.90 8.20
CA LEU A 50 0.66 -0.08 8.08
C LEU A 50 1.31 -0.12 6.68
N GLY A 51 0.97 0.83 5.81
CA GLY A 51 1.54 0.97 4.48
C GLY A 51 1.00 0.01 3.42
N LYS A 52 -0.05 -0.78 3.72
CA LYS A 52 -0.75 -1.59 2.71
C LYS A 52 -1.70 -0.74 1.89
N PHE A 53 -1.75 -1.00 0.59
CA PHE A 53 -2.61 -0.32 -0.35
C PHE A 53 -3.84 -1.16 -0.67
N PHE A 54 -4.95 -0.49 -0.98
CA PHE A 54 -6.15 -1.12 -1.48
C PHE A 54 -6.95 -0.12 -2.29
N LEU A 55 -7.67 -0.63 -3.28
CA LEU A 55 -8.55 0.14 -4.12
C LEU A 55 -9.99 -0.12 -3.74
N VAL A 56 -10.78 0.93 -3.75
CA VAL A 56 -12.22 0.86 -3.51
C VAL A 56 -12.92 1.34 -4.76
N GLU A 57 -13.73 0.48 -5.34
CA GLU A 57 -14.67 0.87 -6.39
C GLU A 57 -16.00 1.20 -5.74
N ARG A 58 -16.47 2.43 -5.95
CA ARG A 58 -17.71 2.94 -5.37
C ARG A 58 -18.80 2.96 -6.41
N ASN A 59 -20.01 2.60 -6.01
CA ASN A 59 -21.19 2.70 -6.85
C ASN A 59 -21.07 1.94 -8.19
N GLU A 60 -20.46 0.75 -8.19
CA GLU A 60 -20.44 -0.11 -9.38
C GLU A 60 -21.88 -0.56 -9.67
N PRO A 61 -22.43 -0.29 -10.87
CA PRO A 61 -23.75 -0.77 -11.24
C PRO A 61 -23.77 -2.29 -11.38
N TYR A 62 -24.74 -2.96 -10.75
CA TYR A 62 -24.95 -4.38 -10.92
C TYR A 62 -26.44 -4.73 -11.05
N TRP A 63 -26.72 -5.82 -11.76
CA TRP A 63 -28.07 -6.37 -11.84
C TRP A 63 -28.31 -7.32 -10.68
N ASN A 64 -29.29 -6.99 -9.82
CA ASN A 64 -29.68 -7.86 -8.73
C ASN A 64 -30.75 -8.85 -9.20
N ALA A 65 -30.36 -10.11 -9.39
CA ALA A 65 -31.28 -11.17 -9.84
C ALA A 65 -32.40 -11.50 -8.85
N VAL A 66 -32.27 -11.12 -7.57
CA VAL A 66 -33.27 -11.38 -6.52
C VAL A 66 -34.35 -10.31 -6.52
N SER A 67 -33.98 -9.03 -6.64
CA SER A 67 -34.95 -7.93 -6.72
C SER A 67 -35.45 -7.66 -8.15
N GLY A 68 -34.70 -8.07 -9.16
CA GLY A 68 -35.01 -7.78 -10.57
C GLY A 68 -34.74 -6.32 -10.96
N GLU A 69 -33.90 -5.63 -10.20
CA GLU A 69 -33.59 -4.20 -10.38
C GLU A 69 -32.08 -3.95 -10.49
N SER A 70 -31.70 -2.83 -11.09
CA SER A 70 -30.34 -2.31 -11.07
C SER A 70 -30.05 -1.65 -9.73
N ASP A 71 -28.93 -2.03 -9.12
CA ASP A 71 -28.49 -1.55 -7.81
C ASP A 71 -26.99 -1.20 -7.85
N LEU A 72 -26.51 -0.53 -6.81
CA LEU A 72 -25.13 -0.07 -6.69
C LEU A 72 -24.40 -0.87 -5.62
N ARG A 73 -23.14 -1.23 -5.89
CA ARG A 73 -22.32 -1.94 -4.92
C ARG A 73 -20.93 -1.35 -4.81
N ASP A 74 -20.36 -1.45 -3.62
CA ASP A 74 -18.98 -1.08 -3.34
C ASP A 74 -18.10 -2.33 -3.26
N HIS A 75 -16.94 -2.28 -3.90
CA HIS A 75 -15.93 -3.33 -3.82
C HIS A 75 -14.62 -2.83 -3.25
N LEU A 76 -13.94 -3.73 -2.56
CA LEU A 76 -12.62 -3.50 -2.01
C LEU A 76 -11.66 -4.54 -2.58
N PHE A 77 -10.61 -4.05 -3.22
CA PHE A 77 -9.55 -4.84 -3.83
C PHE A 77 -8.23 -4.55 -3.11
N PRO A 78 -7.69 -5.48 -2.32
CA PRO A 78 -6.35 -5.36 -1.79
C PRO A 78 -5.32 -5.25 -2.92
N MET A 79 -4.34 -4.37 -2.76
CA MET A 79 -3.25 -4.20 -3.73
C MET A 79 -1.90 -4.49 -3.10
N ASN A 80 -1.04 -5.11 -3.91
CA ASN A 80 0.38 -5.20 -3.58
C ASN A 80 1.09 -3.87 -3.92
N GLN A 81 2.31 -3.70 -3.41
CA GLN A 81 3.11 -2.49 -3.61
C GLN A 81 3.23 -2.16 -5.11
N ASP A 82 3.62 -3.14 -5.93
CA ASP A 82 3.83 -2.94 -7.38
C ASP A 82 2.54 -2.53 -8.12
N GLN A 83 1.40 -3.07 -7.70
CA GLN A 83 0.10 -2.70 -8.28
C GLN A 83 -0.28 -1.27 -7.93
N ALA A 84 -0.01 -0.87 -6.68
CA ALA A 84 -0.23 0.50 -6.24
C ALA A 84 0.72 1.48 -6.95
N THR A 85 2.00 1.12 -7.15
CA THR A 85 2.95 1.92 -7.91
C THR A 85 2.45 2.16 -9.32
N LYS A 86 2.08 1.09 -10.05
CA LYS A 86 1.54 1.21 -11.42
C LYS A 86 0.30 2.09 -11.48
N TRP A 87 -0.61 1.94 -10.52
CA TRP A 87 -1.79 2.80 -10.44
C TRP A 87 -1.43 4.27 -10.27
N MET A 88 -0.48 4.56 -9.38
CA MET A 88 -0.03 5.94 -9.18
C MET A 88 0.73 6.47 -10.41
N GLU A 89 1.53 5.65 -11.10
CA GLU A 89 2.23 6.07 -12.33
C GLU A 89 1.24 6.49 -13.41
N GLU A 90 0.11 5.80 -13.51
CA GLU A 90 -0.91 6.03 -14.53
C GLU A 90 -1.87 7.17 -14.19
N HIS A 91 -2.10 7.44 -12.89
CA HIS A 91 -3.18 8.33 -12.46
C HIS A 91 -2.76 9.49 -11.53
N CYS A 92 -1.69 9.35 -10.74
CA CYS A 92 -1.24 10.40 -9.82
C CYS A 92 0.28 10.36 -9.59
N ASN A 93 1.04 10.51 -10.67
CA ASN A 93 2.50 10.45 -10.65
C ASN A 93 3.11 11.51 -9.72
N ASP A 94 2.46 12.67 -9.61
CA ASP A 94 2.82 13.77 -8.72
C ASP A 94 2.86 13.38 -7.22
N LYS A 95 2.11 12.35 -6.82
CA LYS A 95 2.01 11.90 -5.42
C LYS A 95 2.90 10.71 -5.09
N ILE A 96 3.53 10.06 -6.08
CA ILE A 96 4.29 8.82 -5.88
C ILE A 96 5.35 8.98 -4.79
N GLU A 97 6.20 10.02 -4.90
CA GLU A 97 7.31 10.26 -3.97
C GLU A 97 6.86 10.46 -2.52
N SER A 98 5.61 10.87 -2.31
CA SER A 98 5.05 11.05 -0.95
C SER A 98 4.61 9.74 -0.29
N TYR A 99 4.33 8.69 -1.07
CA TYR A 99 3.76 7.44 -0.57
C TYR A 99 4.61 6.20 -0.81
N ILE A 100 5.47 6.24 -1.83
CA ILE A 100 6.33 5.14 -2.27
C ILE A 100 7.76 5.68 -2.36
N ASP A 101 8.68 4.98 -1.71
CA ASP A 101 10.10 5.24 -1.85
C ASP A 101 10.54 4.65 -3.19
N VAL A 102 10.68 5.51 -4.20
CA VAL A 102 11.09 5.10 -5.54
C VAL A 102 12.60 5.25 -5.63
N PRO A 103 13.36 4.15 -5.75
CA PRO A 103 14.80 4.25 -5.98
C PRO A 103 15.06 4.98 -7.29
N GLU A 104 16.06 5.86 -7.29
CA GLU A 104 16.48 6.58 -8.49
C GLU A 104 16.88 5.58 -9.58
N ALA A 105 16.55 5.90 -10.83
CA ALA A 105 16.78 4.98 -11.96
C ALA A 105 18.25 4.55 -12.02
N GLY A 106 18.50 3.26 -11.75
CA GLY A 106 19.84 2.67 -11.75
C GLY A 106 20.47 2.47 -10.37
N ASP A 107 19.78 2.75 -9.27
CA ASP A 107 20.25 2.36 -7.94
C ASP A 107 20.05 0.84 -7.72
N PRO A 108 21.14 0.05 -7.54
CA PRO A 108 21.02 -1.38 -7.23
C PRO A 108 20.64 -1.63 -5.77
N SER A 109 20.43 -0.58 -4.97
CA SER A 109 20.08 -0.72 -3.56
C SER A 109 18.71 -1.36 -3.38
N THR A 110 18.63 -2.29 -2.43
CA THR A 110 17.38 -2.94 -2.03
C THR A 110 17.28 -2.94 -0.51
N THR A 111 16.06 -2.82 0.00
CA THR A 111 15.81 -2.74 1.45
C THR A 111 15.47 -4.11 2.01
N LEU A 112 16.29 -4.61 2.94
CA LEU A 112 16.00 -5.80 3.73
C LEU A 112 15.43 -5.41 5.11
N THR A 113 14.16 -5.72 5.37
CA THR A 113 13.55 -5.53 6.70
C THR A 113 13.62 -6.82 7.51
N LEU A 114 14.35 -6.81 8.63
CA LEU A 114 14.47 -7.94 9.54
C LEU A 114 13.69 -7.71 10.84
N ARG A 115 12.93 -8.70 11.28
CA ARG A 115 12.33 -8.71 12.63
C ARG A 115 13.26 -9.46 13.58
N MET A 116 13.68 -8.80 14.65
CA MET A 116 14.57 -9.34 15.67
C MET A 116 14.14 -8.88 17.07
N ASP A 117 14.62 -9.58 18.09
CA ASP A 117 14.41 -9.16 19.47
C ASP A 117 15.28 -7.94 19.83
N LYS A 118 14.93 -7.27 20.95
CA LYS A 118 15.63 -6.06 21.41
C LYS A 118 17.08 -6.36 21.79
N THR A 119 17.33 -7.55 22.34
CA THR A 119 18.65 -7.96 22.82
C THR A 119 19.62 -8.06 21.66
N LEU A 120 19.22 -8.73 20.57
CA LEU A 120 20.01 -8.89 19.36
C LEU A 120 20.31 -7.53 18.74
N LYS A 121 19.34 -6.61 18.67
CA LYS A 121 19.59 -5.25 18.19
C LYS A 121 20.65 -4.51 19.01
N ILE A 122 20.60 -4.63 20.35
CA ILE A 122 21.59 -4.01 21.24
C ILE A 122 22.98 -4.61 20.99
N LEU A 123 23.08 -5.92 20.87
CA LEU A 123 24.33 -6.62 20.61
C LEU A 123 24.94 -6.25 19.25
N LEU A 124 24.11 -6.16 18.20
CA LEU A 124 24.52 -5.71 16.86
C LEU A 124 25.09 -4.29 16.91
N ASN A 125 24.41 -3.39 17.62
CA ASN A 125 24.87 -2.01 17.74
C ASN A 125 26.19 -1.93 18.53
N ALA A 126 26.33 -2.71 19.60
CA ALA A 126 27.58 -2.78 20.37
C ALA A 126 28.75 -3.33 19.52
N ALA A 127 28.49 -4.35 18.68
CA ALA A 127 29.48 -4.90 17.76
C ALA A 127 29.91 -3.86 16.71
N ALA A 128 28.95 -3.12 16.14
CA ALA A 128 29.23 -2.05 15.19
C ALA A 128 30.06 -0.90 15.82
N ILE A 129 29.69 -0.46 17.03
CA ILE A 129 30.42 0.57 17.79
C ILE A 129 31.85 0.12 18.09
N LYS A 130 32.05 -1.13 18.51
CA LYS A 130 33.38 -1.69 18.76
C LYS A 130 34.30 -1.60 17.53
N GLU A 131 33.71 -1.66 16.35
CA GLU A 131 34.41 -1.59 15.07
C GLU A 131 34.42 -0.19 14.44
N GLY A 132 33.81 0.80 15.08
CA GLY A 132 33.77 2.18 14.60
C GLY A 132 32.97 2.39 13.31
N ILE A 133 32.09 1.45 12.95
CA ILE A 133 31.26 1.54 11.74
C ILE A 133 29.77 1.61 12.10
N SER A 134 28.95 2.05 11.16
CA SER A 134 27.51 2.07 11.38
C SER A 134 26.95 0.65 11.43
N MET A 135 25.85 0.47 12.18
CA MET A 135 25.17 -0.83 12.29
C MET A 135 24.78 -1.39 10.92
N ASN A 136 24.32 -0.55 9.99
CA ASN A 136 24.01 -0.99 8.62
C ASN A 136 25.24 -1.54 7.90
N VAL A 137 26.37 -0.81 7.93
CA VAL A 137 27.62 -1.27 7.27
C VAL A 137 28.12 -2.56 7.92
N TRP A 138 28.04 -2.66 9.25
CA TRP A 138 28.42 -3.86 9.97
C TRP A 138 27.56 -5.07 9.54
N CYS A 139 26.23 -4.89 9.49
CA CYS A 139 25.31 -5.96 9.07
C CYS A 139 25.55 -6.40 7.63
N VAL A 140 25.68 -5.46 6.68
CA VAL A 140 25.95 -5.81 5.27
C VAL A 140 27.27 -6.58 5.15
N ARG A 141 28.31 -6.16 5.88
CA ARG A 141 29.61 -6.85 5.85
C ARG A 141 29.52 -8.28 6.39
N VAL A 142 28.83 -8.48 7.51
CA VAL A 142 28.65 -9.82 8.11
C VAL A 142 27.81 -10.71 7.20
N LEU A 143 26.75 -10.18 6.61
CA LEU A 143 25.92 -10.93 5.65
C LEU A 143 26.74 -11.32 4.40
N ALA A 144 27.55 -10.40 3.87
CA ALA A 144 28.42 -10.68 2.72
C ALA A 144 29.47 -11.76 3.07
N GLN A 145 30.05 -11.71 4.27
CA GLN A 145 30.99 -12.74 4.74
C GLN A 145 30.33 -14.11 4.91
N ALA A 146 29.10 -14.16 5.44
CA ALA A 146 28.36 -15.40 5.61
C ALA A 146 28.06 -16.06 4.25
N VAL A 147 27.63 -15.28 3.26
CA VAL A 147 27.37 -15.80 1.91
C VAL A 147 28.66 -16.32 1.26
N ALA A 148 29.78 -15.62 1.43
CA ALA A 148 31.07 -16.01 0.87
C ALA A 148 31.70 -17.25 1.54
N GLN A 149 31.18 -17.70 2.70
CA GLN A 149 31.64 -18.93 3.37
C GLN A 149 30.81 -20.17 3.00
N ASP A 150 29.64 -19.98 2.38
CA ASP A 150 28.74 -21.04 1.93
C ASP A 150 28.96 -21.41 0.43
N GLU A 151 29.84 -20.69 -0.29
CA GLU A 151 30.37 -21.05 -1.62
C GLU A 151 31.70 -21.82 -1.53
#